data_AF-A0AA42T0S2-F1
#
_entry.id   AF-A0AA42T0S2-F1
#
_cell.length_a   1.000
_cell.length_b   1.000
_cell.length_c   1.000
_cell.angle_alpha   90.00
_cell.angle_beta   90.00
_cell.angle_gamma   90.00
#
_symmetry.space_group_name_H-M   'P 1'
#
loop_
_entity.id
_entity.type
_entity.pdbx_description
1 polymer ?
#
loop_
_entity_poly.entity_id
_entity_poly.type
_entity_poly.pdbx_seq_one_letter_code
_entity_poly.pdbx_strand_id
1 'polypeptide(L)'
;MPLAYAQSLGDGVTRVFSVPFPYISKTHVQVRVEGAIVPYSWLSETSIQLATAPAVNAVVDRRRVTPRDTLLVDFVDGSTLVESDLDLSALQVFYLAQEAFDLGEASLGVTEDGSFSALNRRISNVLNPVHAQDVATKNFVETGVTSQVAIATQKANEAANSAGQSEASATNSAQQAAAALASKNAAAGSATAAAQSEANAIANKNQTQLDRAATAADRVQTGLDREASAASAAAAKKSAEDAASFDPATYYTKVQIDGSFYTKTVIDTMLGGYATTGTMNTALGQKVSKAGDTMTGALNIVPPSNAAILELRAVANAACIIDFSPNGYTGDYNWRVQAQPNNNEFDVFHNGTHRFRIRNDGHIWASAYGWLSDRFSAKGGRPYHDGGLWEFGSIDPQYADRSADAPSPYVLVGLRASRGSNIVYLRAIQLRNND
;
A
#
# COMPACT_ATOMS: atom_id res chain seq x y z
N MET A 1 56.95 -44.13 17.41
CA MET A 1 57.83 -42.98 17.05
C MET A 1 58.74 -43.46 15.95
N PRO A 2 58.99 -42.65 14.91
CA PRO A 2 59.86 -43.04 13.82
C PRO A 2 61.29 -43.33 14.30
N LEU A 3 61.93 -44.32 13.68
CA LEU A 3 63.26 -44.83 14.06
C LEU A 3 64.40 -44.24 13.21
N ALA A 4 64.07 -43.74 12.02
CA ALA A 4 65.01 -43.24 11.02
C ALA A 4 64.81 -41.75 10.71
N TYR A 5 63.78 -41.09 11.25
CA TYR A 5 63.57 -39.67 11.02
C TYR A 5 62.97 -38.93 12.21
N ALA A 6 63.10 -37.61 12.21
CA ALA A 6 62.46 -36.72 13.15
C ALA A 6 62.00 -35.45 12.42
N GLN A 7 60.74 -35.08 12.65
CA GLN A 7 60.14 -33.87 12.09
C GLN A 7 59.87 -32.85 13.20
N SER A 8 60.11 -31.59 12.89
CA SER A 8 59.78 -30.46 13.75
C SER A 8 59.34 -29.28 12.90
N LEU A 9 58.55 -28.38 13.48
CA LEU A 9 58.16 -27.14 12.82
C LEU A 9 59.21 -26.05 13.08
N GLY A 10 59.49 -25.24 12.07
CA GLY A 10 60.19 -23.98 12.22
C GLY A 10 59.35 -22.96 12.98
N ASP A 11 60.04 -22.11 13.75
CA ASP A 11 59.48 -20.99 14.52
C ASP A 11 59.97 -19.63 13.97
N GLY A 12 60.71 -19.63 12.87
CA GLY A 12 61.33 -18.42 12.30
C GLY A 12 62.62 -17.97 12.99
N VAL A 13 63.07 -18.64 14.06
CA VAL A 13 64.18 -18.19 14.92
C VAL A 13 65.21 -19.30 15.19
N THR A 14 64.76 -20.50 15.55
CA THR A 14 65.57 -21.67 15.88
C THR A 14 66.33 -22.16 14.66
N ARG A 15 67.65 -22.32 14.82
CA ARG A 15 68.56 -22.85 13.79
C ARG A 15 69.18 -24.19 14.15
N VAL A 16 69.10 -24.58 15.42
CA VAL A 16 69.75 -25.79 15.94
C VAL A 16 68.68 -26.87 16.12
N PHE A 17 68.93 -28.04 15.56
CA PHE A 17 67.99 -29.17 15.60
C PHE A 17 68.69 -30.45 16.05
N SER A 18 67.99 -31.24 16.86
CA SER A 18 68.47 -32.53 17.34
C SER A 18 68.30 -33.62 16.28
N VAL A 19 69.27 -34.54 16.22
CA VAL A 19 69.24 -35.78 15.42
C VAL A 19 69.05 -36.95 16.41
N PRO A 20 67.80 -37.37 16.70
CA PRO A 20 67.50 -38.31 17.79
C PRO A 20 67.56 -39.79 17.37
N PHE A 21 68.21 -40.10 16.24
CA PHE A 21 68.31 -41.46 15.70
C PHE A 21 69.78 -41.80 15.41
N PRO A 22 70.18 -43.07 15.54
CA PRO A 22 71.55 -43.48 15.29
C PRO A 22 71.84 -43.57 13.78
N TYR A 23 73.08 -43.37 13.38
CA TYR A 23 73.55 -43.40 12.00
C TYR A 23 74.94 -44.06 11.91
N ILE A 24 75.29 -44.59 10.74
CA ILE A 24 76.61 -45.19 10.49
C ILE A 24 77.66 -44.11 10.23
N SER A 25 77.29 -43.09 9.44
CA SER A 25 78.15 -41.96 9.10
C SER A 25 77.32 -40.68 9.12
N LYS A 26 77.96 -39.55 9.48
CA LYS A 26 77.36 -38.21 9.42
C LYS A 26 76.87 -37.82 8.02
N THR A 27 77.45 -38.42 6.98
CA THR A 27 77.01 -38.26 5.58
C THR A 27 75.71 -38.99 5.26
N HIS A 28 75.29 -39.94 6.09
CA HIS A 28 74.03 -40.67 5.94
C HIS A 28 72.87 -39.93 6.61
N VAL A 29 73.08 -38.70 7.09
CA VAL A 29 71.99 -37.85 7.57
C VAL A 29 71.65 -36.86 6.47
N GLN A 30 70.37 -36.68 6.21
CA GLN A 30 69.86 -35.70 5.28
C GLN A 30 68.84 -34.82 5.98
N VAL A 31 68.90 -33.52 5.69
CA VAL A 31 67.98 -32.54 6.24
C VAL A 31 67.24 -31.86 5.12
N ARG A 32 65.92 -31.76 5.27
CA ARG A 32 65.04 -31.07 4.33
C ARG A 32 64.21 -30.02 5.06
N VAL A 33 63.97 -28.91 4.40
CA VAL A 33 63.02 -27.88 4.83
C VAL A 33 62.00 -27.72 3.72
N GLU A 34 60.71 -27.85 4.03
CA GLU A 34 59.62 -27.85 3.02
C GLU A 34 59.87 -28.85 1.88
N GLY A 35 60.46 -30.01 2.21
CA GLY A 35 60.76 -31.07 1.26
C GLY A 35 62.03 -30.88 0.41
N ALA A 36 62.65 -29.68 0.42
CA ALA A 36 63.90 -29.40 -0.29
C ALA A 36 65.13 -29.71 0.59
N ILE A 37 66.17 -30.33 0.02
CA ILE A 37 67.43 -30.62 0.73
C ILE A 37 68.13 -29.31 1.06
N VAL A 38 68.56 -29.16 2.31
CA VAL A 38 69.28 -27.97 2.79
C VAL A 38 70.67 -28.34 3.35
N PRO A 39 71.67 -27.46 3.18
CA PRO A 39 72.97 -27.64 3.83
C PRO A 39 72.88 -27.40 5.34
N TYR A 40 73.73 -28.07 6.10
CA TYR A 40 73.81 -27.95 7.56
C TYR A 40 75.23 -28.26 8.06
N SER A 41 75.55 -27.82 9.28
CA SER A 41 76.80 -28.16 9.97
C SER A 41 76.52 -28.95 11.25
N TRP A 42 77.44 -29.82 11.64
CA TRP A 42 77.34 -30.57 12.89
C TRP A 42 77.91 -29.75 14.06
N LEU A 43 77.15 -29.66 15.14
CA LEU A 43 77.60 -29.08 16.42
C LEU A 43 78.03 -30.16 17.42
N SER A 44 77.45 -31.35 17.33
CA SER A 44 77.80 -32.55 18.10
C SER A 44 77.40 -33.81 17.33
N GLU A 45 77.52 -35.02 17.90
CA GLU A 45 76.99 -36.25 17.28
C GLU A 45 75.45 -36.29 17.20
N THR A 46 74.75 -35.43 17.93
CA THR A 46 73.27 -35.48 17.98
C THR A 46 72.64 -34.12 17.70
N SER A 47 73.42 -33.14 17.22
CA SER A 47 72.94 -31.77 16.99
C SER A 47 73.54 -31.16 15.74
N ILE A 48 72.67 -30.56 14.93
CA ILE A 48 73.00 -29.88 13.68
C ILE A 48 72.53 -28.43 13.70
N GLN A 49 73.17 -27.58 12.91
CA GLN A 49 72.78 -26.19 12.70
C GLN A 49 72.49 -25.91 11.22
N LEU A 50 71.35 -25.29 10.96
CA LEU A 50 71.00 -24.75 9.65
C LEU A 50 71.52 -23.32 9.48
N ALA A 51 71.90 -22.95 8.26
CA ALA A 51 72.38 -21.60 7.96
C ALA A 51 71.30 -20.53 8.15
N THR A 52 70.07 -20.83 7.74
CA THR A 52 68.90 -19.95 7.86
C THR A 52 67.87 -20.58 8.78
N ALA A 53 67.25 -19.77 9.65
CA ALA A 53 66.16 -20.25 10.49
C ALA A 53 64.96 -20.60 9.58
N PRO A 54 64.41 -21.83 9.65
CA PRO A 54 63.21 -22.20 8.91
C PRO A 54 62.04 -21.30 9.29
N ALA A 55 61.25 -20.89 8.30
CA ALA A 55 60.08 -20.03 8.52
C ALA A 55 59.07 -20.67 9.49
N VAL A 56 58.20 -19.85 10.07
CA VAL A 56 57.12 -20.33 10.93
C VAL A 56 56.28 -21.38 10.19
N ASN A 57 56.04 -22.52 10.83
CA ASN A 57 55.34 -23.69 10.30
C ASN A 57 56.04 -24.43 9.16
N ALA A 58 57.27 -24.05 8.78
CA ALA A 58 58.04 -24.83 7.81
C ALA A 58 58.43 -26.19 8.40
N VAL A 59 58.17 -27.29 7.71
CA VAL A 59 58.52 -28.63 8.18
C VAL A 59 60.01 -28.86 7.98
N VAL A 60 60.71 -29.11 9.09
CA VAL A 60 62.13 -29.52 9.11
C VAL A 60 62.18 -31.03 9.31
N ASP A 61 62.55 -31.74 8.26
CA ASP A 61 62.69 -33.20 8.23
C ASP A 61 64.17 -33.59 8.32
N ARG A 62 64.55 -34.26 9.41
CA ARG A 62 65.88 -34.83 9.59
C ARG A 62 65.75 -36.32 9.49
N ARG A 63 66.53 -36.95 8.62
CA ARG A 63 66.35 -38.36 8.30
C ARG A 63 67.67 -39.06 8.01
N ARG A 64 67.75 -40.31 8.41
CA ARG A 64 68.78 -41.24 7.99
C ARG A 64 68.52 -41.73 6.57
N VAL A 65 69.56 -41.74 5.77
CA VAL A 65 69.60 -42.21 4.38
C VAL A 65 70.82 -43.12 4.29
N THR A 66 70.61 -44.39 4.62
CA THR A 66 71.69 -45.38 4.55
C THR A 66 71.96 -45.75 3.09
N PRO A 67 73.23 -45.86 2.64
CA PRO A 67 73.55 -46.32 1.29
C PRO A 67 72.89 -47.67 1.01
N ARG A 68 72.22 -47.76 -0.13
CA ARG A 68 71.42 -48.94 -0.52
C ARG A 68 71.87 -49.56 -1.85
N ASP A 69 72.68 -48.81 -2.58
CA ASP A 69 73.25 -49.12 -3.89
C ASP A 69 74.70 -49.61 -3.79
N THR A 70 75.34 -49.42 -2.63
CA THR A 70 76.71 -49.90 -2.35
C THR A 70 76.78 -50.57 -0.99
N LEU A 71 77.47 -51.70 -0.90
CA LEU A 71 77.80 -52.31 0.39
C LEU A 71 78.90 -51.50 1.08
N LEU A 72 78.74 -51.27 2.38
CA LEU A 72 79.78 -50.62 3.19
C LEU A 72 80.95 -51.56 3.51
N VAL A 73 80.70 -52.86 3.46
CA VAL A 73 81.69 -53.93 3.61
C VAL A 73 81.52 -54.90 2.46
N ASP A 74 82.58 -55.10 1.68
CA ASP A 74 82.64 -56.07 0.60
C ASP A 74 83.58 -57.22 1.02
N PHE A 75 83.01 -58.39 1.32
CA PHE A 75 83.78 -59.53 1.78
C PHE A 75 84.49 -60.20 0.60
N VAL A 76 85.81 -60.33 0.67
CA VAL A 76 86.63 -61.04 -0.32
C VAL A 76 87.32 -62.25 0.29
N ASP A 77 87.59 -63.28 -0.52
CA ASP A 77 88.25 -64.50 -0.08
C ASP A 77 89.64 -64.20 0.49
N GLY A 78 89.94 -64.75 1.67
CA GLY A 78 91.19 -64.51 2.38
C GLY A 78 91.19 -63.27 3.29
N SER A 79 90.09 -62.51 3.36
CA SER A 79 89.93 -61.45 4.38
C SER A 79 89.80 -62.03 5.78
N THR A 80 90.47 -61.41 6.75
CA THR A 80 90.23 -61.69 8.16
C THR A 80 88.88 -61.12 8.56
N LEU A 81 87.92 -61.97 8.91
CA LEU A 81 86.63 -61.53 9.43
C LEU A 81 86.84 -60.87 10.81
N VAL A 82 86.65 -59.55 10.86
CA VAL A 82 86.65 -58.79 12.11
C VAL A 82 85.21 -58.46 12.51
N GLU A 83 84.98 -58.42 13.83
CA GLU A 83 83.68 -58.05 14.41
C GLU A 83 83.14 -56.74 13.83
N SER A 84 84.00 -55.73 13.66
CA SER A 84 83.59 -54.42 13.13
C SER A 84 83.00 -54.48 11.72
N ASP A 85 83.48 -55.39 10.87
CA ASP A 85 83.02 -55.55 9.49
C ASP A 85 81.68 -56.30 9.44
N LEU A 86 81.53 -57.32 10.30
CA LEU A 86 80.28 -58.05 10.47
C LEU A 86 79.18 -57.14 11.05
N ASP A 87 79.52 -56.37 12.08
CA ASP A 87 78.61 -55.41 12.71
C ASP A 87 78.22 -54.31 11.73
N LEU A 88 79.15 -53.74 10.96
CA LEU A 88 78.87 -52.71 9.97
C LEU A 88 77.94 -53.22 8.86
N SER A 89 78.19 -54.43 8.35
CA SER A 89 77.32 -55.08 7.37
C SER A 89 75.92 -55.32 7.93
N ALA A 90 75.80 -55.85 9.15
CA ALA A 90 74.52 -56.11 9.80
C ALA A 90 73.76 -54.80 10.09
N LEU A 91 74.47 -53.76 10.52
CA LEU A 91 73.91 -52.46 10.85
C LEU A 91 73.37 -51.73 9.62
N GLN A 92 74.07 -51.83 8.48
CA GLN A 92 73.58 -51.30 7.20
C GLN A 92 72.22 -51.90 6.85
N VAL A 93 72.09 -53.24 6.90
CA VAL A 93 70.83 -53.93 6.60
C VAL A 93 69.74 -53.57 7.62
N PHE A 94 70.08 -53.51 8.90
CA PHE A 94 69.15 -53.16 9.97
C PHE A 94 68.58 -51.74 9.80
N TYR A 95 69.43 -50.78 9.46
CA TYR A 95 69.01 -49.39 9.24
C TYR A 95 68.20 -49.20 7.97
N LEU A 96 68.54 -49.90 6.89
CA LEU A 96 67.73 -49.94 5.67
C LEU A 96 66.33 -50.52 5.94
N ALA A 97 66.23 -51.56 6.76
CA ALA A 97 64.94 -52.14 7.15
C ALA A 97 64.09 -51.13 7.94
N GLN A 98 64.67 -50.47 8.95
CA GLN A 98 63.98 -49.42 9.71
C GLN A 98 63.51 -48.26 8.82
N GLU A 99 64.37 -47.81 7.90
CA GLU A 99 64.04 -46.76 6.92
C GLU A 99 62.88 -47.18 6.02
N ALA A 100 62.85 -48.45 5.60
CA ALA A 100 61.76 -48.99 4.78
C ALA A 100 60.44 -49.07 5.55
N PHE A 101 60.45 -49.52 6.81
CA PHE A 101 59.25 -49.56 7.66
C PHE A 101 58.70 -48.15 7.93
N ASP A 102 59.56 -47.21 8.32
CA ASP A 102 59.16 -45.82 8.56
C ASP A 102 58.58 -45.16 7.29
N LEU A 103 59.14 -45.48 6.10
CA LEU A 103 58.60 -45.00 4.83
C LEU A 103 57.22 -45.62 4.53
N GLY A 104 57.04 -46.91 4.83
CA GLY A 104 55.76 -47.60 4.70
C GLY A 104 54.67 -46.98 5.57
N GLU A 105 54.98 -46.70 6.85
CA GLU A 105 54.06 -46.03 7.78
C GLU A 105 53.70 -44.60 7.35
N ALA A 106 54.61 -43.92 6.64
CA ALA A 106 54.37 -42.58 6.10
C ALA A 106 53.58 -42.56 4.77
N SER A 107 53.29 -43.72 4.18
CA SER A 107 52.52 -43.85 2.93
C SER A 107 51.01 -43.96 3.17
N LEU A 108 50.19 -43.85 2.12
CA LEU A 108 48.75 -44.09 2.23
C LEU A 108 48.51 -45.60 2.42
N GLY A 109 48.20 -46.00 3.65
CA GLY A 109 47.85 -47.37 4.00
C GLY A 109 46.38 -47.68 3.73
N VAL A 110 46.10 -48.96 3.51
CA VAL A 110 44.74 -49.52 3.42
C VAL A 110 44.26 -49.85 4.83
N THR A 111 43.07 -49.38 5.20
CA THR A 111 42.42 -49.68 6.49
C THR A 111 41.69 -51.02 6.45
N GLU A 112 41.21 -51.48 7.60
CA GLU A 112 40.51 -52.78 7.73
C GLU A 112 39.25 -52.90 6.87
N ASP A 113 38.64 -51.77 6.51
CA ASP A 113 37.49 -51.68 5.60
C ASP A 113 37.87 -51.67 4.11
N GLY A 114 39.15 -51.79 3.79
CA GLY A 114 39.67 -51.79 2.42
C GLY A 114 39.85 -50.40 1.80
N SER A 115 39.56 -49.31 2.51
CA SER A 115 39.75 -47.94 2.02
C SER A 115 41.18 -47.43 2.25
N PHE A 116 41.65 -46.45 1.47
CA PHE A 116 42.90 -45.76 1.78
C PHE A 116 42.63 -44.64 2.79
N SER A 117 43.42 -44.57 3.86
CA SER A 117 43.32 -43.51 4.86
C SER A 117 44.52 -42.56 4.81
N ALA A 118 44.23 -41.26 4.82
CA ALA A 118 45.25 -40.22 4.98
C ALA A 118 45.55 -39.89 6.46
N LEU A 119 44.94 -40.61 7.42
CA LEU A 119 45.17 -40.42 8.87
C LEU A 119 45.01 -38.95 9.32
N ASN A 120 43.96 -38.27 8.82
CA ASN A 120 43.69 -36.84 9.05
C ASN A 120 44.80 -35.88 8.55
N ARG A 121 45.67 -36.32 7.64
CA ARG A 121 46.67 -35.47 6.98
C ARG A 121 46.14 -34.96 5.65
N ARG A 122 46.57 -33.76 5.27
CA ARG A 122 46.27 -33.18 3.95
C ARG A 122 46.98 -33.97 2.85
N ILE A 123 46.24 -34.35 1.82
CA ILE A 123 46.80 -34.83 0.55
C ILE A 123 47.08 -33.61 -0.34
N SER A 124 48.29 -33.53 -0.91
CA SER A 124 48.72 -32.41 -1.77
C SER A 124 49.17 -32.93 -3.14
N ASN A 125 49.31 -32.03 -4.13
CA ASN A 125 49.72 -32.36 -5.49
C ASN A 125 48.82 -33.41 -6.18
N VAL A 126 47.50 -33.30 -5.98
CA VAL A 126 46.50 -34.11 -6.68
C VAL A 126 46.12 -33.40 -7.99
N LEU A 127 46.12 -34.13 -9.11
CA LEU A 127 45.69 -33.60 -10.41
C LEU A 127 44.17 -33.35 -10.43
N ASN A 128 43.69 -32.62 -11.45
CA ASN A 128 42.25 -32.48 -11.66
C ASN A 128 41.65 -33.86 -12.01
N PRO A 129 40.46 -34.19 -11.46
CA PRO A 129 39.79 -35.44 -11.76
C PRO A 129 39.39 -35.52 -13.25
N VAL A 130 39.51 -36.71 -13.85
CA VAL A 130 39.13 -37.00 -15.24
C VAL A 130 37.95 -37.98 -15.29
N HIS A 131 37.96 -38.99 -14.44
CA HIS A 131 36.89 -39.98 -14.32
C HIS A 131 35.98 -39.68 -13.12
N ALA A 132 34.78 -40.26 -13.12
CA ALA A 132 33.75 -40.00 -12.12
C ALA A 132 34.15 -40.42 -10.68
N GLN A 133 35.09 -41.36 -10.55
CA GLN A 133 35.57 -41.87 -9.26
C GLN A 133 36.88 -41.21 -8.79
N ASP A 134 37.43 -40.28 -9.55
CA ASP A 134 38.67 -39.59 -9.17
C ASP A 134 38.42 -38.63 -7.99
N VAL A 135 39.44 -38.44 -7.15
CA VAL A 135 39.37 -37.48 -6.03
C VAL A 135 39.27 -36.05 -6.58
N ALA A 136 38.20 -35.34 -6.21
CA ALA A 136 38.03 -33.93 -6.58
C ALA A 136 38.77 -33.01 -5.60
N THR A 137 39.61 -32.11 -6.12
CA THR A 137 40.25 -31.06 -5.31
C THR A 137 39.27 -29.94 -5.00
N LYS A 138 39.48 -29.21 -3.90
CA LYS A 138 38.67 -28.02 -3.54
C LYS A 138 38.57 -27.03 -4.71
N ASN A 139 39.70 -26.74 -5.35
CA ASN A 139 39.76 -25.86 -6.52
C ASN A 139 38.86 -26.37 -7.65
N PHE A 140 38.93 -27.66 -8.00
CA PHE A 140 38.08 -28.22 -9.04
C PHE A 140 36.58 -28.10 -8.71
N VAL A 141 36.17 -28.36 -7.46
CA VAL A 141 34.77 -28.24 -7.03
C VAL A 141 34.29 -26.79 -7.06
N GLU A 142 35.13 -25.83 -6.69
CA GLU A 142 34.78 -24.41 -6.64
C GLU A 142 34.81 -23.73 -8.02
N THR A 143 35.68 -24.18 -8.93
CA THR A 143 35.94 -23.46 -10.20
C THR A 143 35.69 -24.29 -11.47
N GLY A 144 35.86 -25.60 -11.40
CA GLY A 144 35.90 -26.49 -12.57
C GLY A 144 34.58 -27.21 -12.86
N VAL A 145 33.77 -27.46 -11.83
CA VAL A 145 32.42 -28.00 -12.01
C VAL A 145 31.47 -26.81 -12.18
N THR A 146 30.63 -26.82 -13.22
CA THR A 146 29.38 -26.05 -13.25
C THR A 146 28.60 -26.40 -12.00
N SER A 147 28.88 -25.69 -10.92
CA SER A 147 28.47 -26.10 -9.59
C SER A 147 26.95 -26.15 -9.56
N GLN A 148 26.39 -27.09 -8.80
CA GLN A 148 24.95 -27.08 -8.50
C GLN A 148 24.50 -25.69 -7.98
N VAL A 149 25.42 -24.91 -7.41
CA VAL A 149 25.24 -23.50 -7.06
C VAL A 149 25.02 -22.61 -8.28
N ALA A 150 25.84 -22.69 -9.34
CA ALA A 150 25.61 -21.93 -10.58
C ALA A 150 24.27 -22.27 -11.25
N ILE A 151 23.91 -23.56 -11.27
CA ILE A 151 22.59 -24.02 -11.76
C ILE A 151 21.47 -23.47 -10.87
N ALA A 152 21.63 -23.50 -9.55
CA ALA A 152 20.65 -22.94 -8.61
C ALA A 152 20.50 -21.42 -8.78
N THR A 153 21.59 -20.67 -8.98
CA THR A 153 21.56 -19.24 -9.27
C THR A 153 20.83 -18.95 -10.58
N GLN A 154 21.08 -19.73 -11.64
CA GLN A 154 20.36 -19.58 -12.89
C GLN A 154 18.86 -19.86 -12.71
N LYS A 155 18.49 -20.94 -12.02
CA LYS A 155 17.08 -21.27 -11.74
C LYS A 155 16.39 -20.22 -10.87
N ALA A 156 17.10 -19.61 -9.92
CA ALA A 156 16.58 -18.50 -9.14
C ALA A 156 16.28 -17.27 -10.01
N ASN A 157 17.17 -16.93 -10.96
CA ASN A 157 16.94 -15.83 -11.91
C ASN A 157 15.78 -16.12 -12.87
N GLU A 158 15.66 -17.35 -13.38
CA GLU A 158 14.53 -17.78 -14.22
C GLU A 158 13.19 -17.68 -13.46
N ALA A 159 13.17 -18.06 -12.18
CA ALA A 159 12.00 -17.94 -11.32
C ALA A 159 11.63 -16.47 -11.06
N ALA A 160 12.62 -15.61 -10.78
CA ALA A 160 12.41 -14.18 -10.59
C ALA A 160 11.83 -13.52 -11.85
N ASN A 161 12.36 -13.85 -13.03
CA ASN A 161 11.83 -13.35 -14.31
C ASN A 161 10.39 -13.81 -14.56
N SER A 162 10.07 -15.07 -14.23
CA SER A 162 8.70 -15.60 -14.35
C SER A 162 7.72 -14.90 -13.41
N ALA A 163 8.15 -14.57 -12.19
CA ALA A 163 7.35 -13.79 -11.25
C ALA A 163 7.06 -12.38 -11.78
N GLY A 164 8.08 -11.69 -12.33
CA GLY A 164 7.89 -10.38 -12.94
C GLY A 164 6.94 -10.39 -14.14
N GLN A 165 7.00 -11.43 -14.99
CA GLN A 165 6.05 -11.59 -16.10
C GLN A 165 4.61 -11.84 -15.62
N SER A 166 4.44 -12.58 -14.52
CA SER A 166 3.13 -12.82 -13.92
C SER A 166 2.54 -11.54 -13.34
N GLU A 167 3.35 -10.72 -12.68
CA GLU A 167 2.94 -9.41 -12.17
C GLU A 167 2.50 -8.48 -13.31
N ALA A 168 3.31 -8.37 -14.38
CA ALA A 168 2.96 -7.59 -15.56
C ALA A 168 1.65 -8.06 -16.21
N SER A 169 1.42 -9.38 -16.27
CA SER A 169 0.16 -9.96 -16.79
C SER A 169 -1.04 -9.61 -15.90
N ALA A 170 -0.85 -9.58 -14.58
CA ALA A 170 -1.89 -9.15 -13.64
C ALA A 170 -2.23 -7.66 -13.82
N THR A 171 -1.22 -6.80 -13.98
CA THR A 171 -1.41 -5.37 -14.26
C THR A 171 -2.16 -5.16 -15.58
N ASN A 172 -1.77 -5.86 -16.64
CA ASN A 172 -2.45 -5.79 -17.94
C ASN A 172 -3.93 -6.22 -17.81
N SER A 173 -4.20 -7.30 -17.07
CA SER A 173 -5.57 -7.78 -16.83
C SER A 173 -6.41 -6.74 -16.08
N ALA A 174 -5.83 -6.08 -15.07
CA ALA A 174 -6.51 -5.01 -14.33
C ALA A 174 -6.82 -3.80 -15.21
N GLN A 175 -5.89 -3.40 -16.08
CA GLN A 175 -6.10 -2.31 -17.04
C GLN A 175 -7.21 -2.64 -18.05
N GLN A 176 -7.26 -3.87 -18.56
CA GLN A 176 -8.33 -4.29 -19.46
C GLN A 176 -9.70 -4.30 -18.76
N ALA A 177 -9.76 -4.73 -17.50
CA ALA A 177 -10.99 -4.65 -16.71
C ALA A 177 -11.46 -3.20 -16.51
N ALA A 178 -10.54 -2.27 -16.24
CA ALA A 178 -10.86 -0.85 -16.11
C ALA A 178 -11.37 -0.25 -17.43
N ALA A 179 -10.73 -0.58 -18.57
CA ALA A 179 -11.15 -0.14 -19.90
C ALA A 179 -12.55 -0.69 -20.27
N ALA A 180 -12.84 -1.93 -19.91
CA ALA A 180 -14.16 -2.53 -20.09
C ALA A 180 -15.24 -1.81 -19.26
N LEU A 181 -14.93 -1.46 -18.01
CA LEU A 181 -15.86 -0.70 -17.16
C LEU A 181 -16.13 0.71 -17.70
N ALA A 182 -15.08 1.41 -18.18
CA ALA A 182 -15.24 2.71 -18.82
C ALA A 182 -16.13 2.63 -20.06
N SER A 183 -15.93 1.61 -20.90
CA SER A 183 -16.75 1.36 -22.09
C SER A 183 -18.22 1.09 -21.73
N LYS A 184 -18.47 0.28 -20.68
CA LYS A 184 -19.82 0.03 -20.16
C LYS A 184 -20.50 1.32 -19.70
N ASN A 185 -19.79 2.18 -18.96
CA ASN A 185 -20.34 3.44 -18.47
C ASN A 185 -20.65 4.42 -19.60
N ALA A 186 -19.80 4.48 -20.63
CA ALA A 186 -20.07 5.28 -21.84
C ALA A 186 -21.32 4.80 -22.58
N ALA A 187 -21.52 3.49 -22.69
CA ALA A 187 -22.73 2.92 -23.28
C ALA A 187 -24.00 3.25 -22.46
N ALA A 188 -23.92 3.18 -21.12
CA ALA A 188 -25.02 3.59 -20.24
C ALA A 188 -25.36 5.08 -20.34
N GLY A 189 -24.34 5.94 -20.48
CA GLY A 189 -24.53 7.37 -20.75
C GLY A 189 -25.23 7.61 -22.09
N SER A 190 -24.81 6.89 -23.13
CA SER A 190 -25.44 6.97 -24.46
C SER A 190 -26.90 6.51 -24.45
N ALA A 191 -27.23 5.47 -23.69
CA ALA A 191 -28.61 5.01 -23.51
C ALA A 191 -29.48 6.07 -22.81
N THR A 192 -28.94 6.73 -21.78
CA THR A 192 -29.64 7.84 -21.09
C THR A 192 -29.89 9.02 -22.04
N ALA A 193 -28.90 9.40 -22.85
CA ALA A 193 -29.04 10.49 -23.81
C ALA A 193 -30.08 10.17 -24.90
N ALA A 194 -30.15 8.91 -25.35
CA ALA A 194 -31.17 8.45 -26.29
C ALA A 194 -32.58 8.55 -25.68
N ALA A 195 -32.76 8.09 -24.43
CA ALA A 195 -34.05 8.17 -23.73
C ALA A 195 -34.51 9.64 -23.53
N GLN A 196 -33.58 10.55 -23.21
CA GLN A 196 -33.88 11.98 -23.13
C GLN A 196 -34.28 12.57 -24.48
N SER A 197 -33.62 12.16 -25.56
CA SER A 197 -33.95 12.60 -26.92
C SER A 197 -35.37 12.16 -27.31
N GLU A 198 -35.77 10.94 -26.96
CA GLU A 198 -37.13 10.44 -27.15
C GLU A 198 -38.16 11.25 -26.35
N ALA A 199 -37.89 11.52 -25.07
CA ALA A 199 -38.76 12.34 -24.23
C ALA A 199 -38.93 13.77 -24.80
N ASN A 200 -37.84 14.38 -25.26
CA ASN A 200 -37.87 15.69 -25.91
C ASN A 200 -38.69 15.67 -27.21
N ALA A 201 -38.57 14.61 -28.01
CA ALA A 201 -39.36 14.45 -29.23
C ALA A 201 -40.88 14.36 -28.92
N ILE A 202 -41.26 13.63 -27.87
CA ILE A 202 -42.65 13.54 -27.40
C ILE A 202 -43.15 14.90 -26.89
N ALA A 203 -42.35 15.60 -26.09
CA ALA A 203 -42.69 16.93 -25.59
C ALA A 203 -42.92 17.93 -26.73
N ASN A 204 -42.03 17.97 -27.71
CA ASN A 204 -42.15 18.81 -28.91
C ASN A 204 -43.41 18.48 -29.72
N LYS A 205 -43.73 17.19 -29.87
CA LYS A 205 -44.95 16.74 -30.56
C LYS A 205 -46.21 17.20 -29.83
N ASN A 206 -46.23 17.10 -28.50
CA ASN A 206 -47.37 17.55 -27.68
C ASN A 206 -47.51 19.08 -27.74
N GLN A 207 -46.41 19.83 -27.64
CA GLN A 207 -46.44 21.28 -27.78
C GLN A 207 -47.00 21.70 -29.14
N THR A 208 -46.56 21.05 -30.23
CA THR A 208 -47.08 21.30 -31.58
C THR A 208 -48.59 21.02 -31.70
N GLN A 209 -49.14 20.10 -30.90
CA GLN A 209 -50.59 19.86 -30.87
C GLN A 209 -51.33 20.96 -30.11
N LEU A 210 -50.78 21.42 -28.98
CA LEU A 210 -51.32 22.54 -28.22
C LEU A 210 -51.33 23.83 -29.06
N ASP A 211 -50.23 24.13 -29.76
CA ASP A 211 -50.11 25.31 -30.62
C ASP A 211 -51.14 25.28 -31.77
N ARG A 212 -51.37 24.10 -32.37
CA ARG A 212 -52.41 23.91 -33.39
C ARG A 212 -53.81 24.14 -32.85
N ALA A 213 -54.09 23.68 -31.62
CA ALA A 213 -55.38 23.89 -30.97
C ALA A 213 -55.59 25.37 -30.62
N ALA A 214 -54.58 26.05 -30.08
CA ALA A 214 -54.62 27.49 -29.80
C ALA A 214 -54.87 28.29 -31.09
N THR A 215 -54.12 28.00 -32.16
CA THR A 215 -54.32 28.66 -33.47
C THR A 215 -55.74 28.43 -34.01
N ALA A 216 -56.33 27.25 -33.79
CA ALA A 216 -57.71 26.98 -34.20
C ALA A 216 -58.72 27.80 -33.38
N ALA A 217 -58.52 27.94 -32.06
CA ALA A 217 -59.35 28.78 -31.20
C ALA A 217 -59.27 30.26 -31.59
N ASP A 218 -58.07 30.78 -31.87
CA ASP A 218 -57.87 32.16 -32.33
C ASP A 218 -58.60 32.46 -33.64
N ARG A 219 -58.62 31.50 -34.58
CA ARG A 219 -59.39 31.63 -35.82
C ARG A 219 -60.89 31.72 -35.57
N VAL A 220 -61.42 30.98 -34.61
CA VAL A 220 -62.84 31.06 -34.22
C VAL A 220 -63.14 32.42 -33.60
N GLN A 221 -62.30 32.89 -32.67
CA GLN A 221 -62.46 34.20 -32.05
C GLN A 221 -62.41 35.33 -33.08
N THR A 222 -61.46 35.28 -34.02
CA THR A 222 -61.38 36.23 -35.14
C THR A 222 -62.65 36.25 -35.99
N GLY A 223 -63.31 35.10 -36.15
CA GLY A 223 -64.61 35.00 -36.82
C GLY A 223 -65.73 35.72 -36.04
N LEU A 224 -65.82 35.46 -34.73
CA LEU A 224 -66.79 36.11 -33.83
C LEU A 224 -66.58 37.63 -33.77
N ASP A 225 -65.32 38.09 -33.72
CA ASP A 225 -64.99 39.52 -33.70
C ASP A 225 -65.44 40.21 -35.00
N ARG A 226 -65.32 39.52 -36.14
CA ARG A 226 -65.81 40.03 -37.44
C ARG A 226 -67.33 40.16 -37.46
N GLU A 227 -68.05 39.18 -36.93
CA GLU A 227 -69.52 39.23 -36.80
C GLU A 227 -69.96 40.35 -35.86
N ALA A 228 -69.32 40.50 -34.70
CA ALA A 228 -69.58 41.58 -33.75
C ALA A 228 -69.32 42.96 -34.39
N SER A 229 -68.22 43.11 -35.13
CA SER A 229 -67.91 44.33 -35.87
C SER A 229 -68.97 44.66 -36.93
N ALA A 230 -69.44 43.66 -37.69
CA ALA A 230 -70.53 43.84 -38.65
C ALA A 230 -71.85 44.25 -37.97
N ALA A 231 -72.16 43.66 -36.81
CA ALA A 231 -73.34 44.04 -36.01
C ALA A 231 -73.23 45.47 -35.48
N SER A 232 -72.06 45.89 -34.97
CA SER A 232 -71.81 47.28 -34.58
C SER A 232 -71.98 48.25 -35.74
N ALA A 233 -71.49 47.90 -36.94
CA ALA A 233 -71.67 48.71 -38.14
C ALA A 233 -73.16 48.84 -38.53
N ALA A 234 -73.94 47.75 -38.44
CA ALA A 234 -75.38 47.78 -38.69
C ALA A 234 -76.13 48.63 -37.64
N ALA A 235 -75.77 48.53 -36.35
CA ALA A 235 -76.33 49.35 -35.30
C ALA A 235 -76.03 50.85 -35.52
N ALA A 236 -74.79 51.19 -35.88
CA ALA A 236 -74.41 52.56 -36.21
C ALA A 236 -75.21 53.11 -37.40
N LYS A 237 -75.42 52.30 -38.45
CA LYS A 237 -76.29 52.66 -39.58
C LYS A 237 -77.71 52.93 -39.11
N LYS A 238 -78.28 52.07 -38.27
CA LYS A 238 -79.63 52.25 -37.72
C LYS A 238 -79.75 53.52 -36.87
N SER A 239 -78.77 53.79 -36.00
CA SER A 239 -78.73 55.03 -35.23
C SER A 239 -78.66 56.27 -36.13
N ALA A 240 -77.95 56.22 -37.25
CA ALA A 240 -77.92 57.31 -38.22
C ALA A 240 -79.28 57.51 -38.91
N GLU A 241 -79.98 56.42 -39.26
CA GLU A 241 -81.35 56.45 -39.81
C GLU A 241 -82.35 57.03 -38.78
N ASP A 242 -82.26 56.62 -37.51
CA ASP A 242 -83.11 57.13 -36.43
C ASP A 242 -82.85 58.61 -36.14
N ALA A 243 -81.59 59.04 -36.16
CA ALA A 243 -81.22 60.46 -36.03
C ALA A 243 -81.74 61.31 -37.21
N ALA A 244 -81.78 60.76 -38.43
CA ALA A 244 -82.37 61.45 -39.59
C ALA A 244 -83.90 61.56 -39.49
N SER A 245 -84.54 60.71 -38.68
CA SER A 245 -85.98 60.69 -38.41
C SER A 245 -86.37 61.61 -37.24
N PHE A 246 -85.40 62.16 -36.52
CA PHE A 246 -85.61 63.02 -35.35
C PHE A 246 -86.08 64.42 -35.79
N ASP A 247 -87.30 64.79 -35.39
CA ASP A 247 -87.85 66.14 -35.55
C ASP A 247 -87.75 66.93 -34.23
N PRO A 248 -86.83 67.90 -34.11
CA PRO A 248 -86.67 68.71 -32.91
C PRO A 248 -87.88 69.59 -32.57
N ALA A 249 -88.85 69.76 -33.48
CA ALA A 249 -90.08 70.51 -33.21
C ALA A 249 -91.10 69.76 -32.33
N THR A 250 -90.91 68.45 -32.10
CA THR A 250 -91.88 67.58 -31.41
C THR A 250 -91.39 66.97 -30.08
N TYR A 251 -90.15 67.27 -29.64
CA TYR A 251 -89.57 66.76 -28.38
C TYR A 251 -89.30 67.90 -27.37
N TYR A 252 -89.54 67.61 -26.09
CA TYR A 252 -89.66 68.55 -24.96
C TYR A 252 -88.62 69.70 -24.89
N THR A 253 -89.11 70.90 -24.56
CA THR A 253 -88.28 72.11 -24.41
C THR A 253 -87.42 72.07 -23.14
N LYS A 254 -86.26 72.75 -23.15
CA LYS A 254 -85.27 72.84 -22.05
C LYS A 254 -85.85 73.10 -20.65
N VAL A 255 -87.03 73.71 -20.57
CA VAL A 255 -87.76 73.99 -19.32
C VAL A 255 -88.18 72.70 -18.59
N GLN A 256 -88.36 71.59 -19.30
CA GLN A 256 -88.89 70.34 -18.72
C GLN A 256 -87.80 69.42 -18.13
N ILE A 257 -86.53 69.58 -18.51
CA ILE A 257 -85.41 68.74 -18.02
C ILE A 257 -84.88 69.25 -16.67
N ASP A 258 -84.85 70.56 -16.46
CA ASP A 258 -84.29 71.17 -15.24
C ASP A 258 -85.12 70.86 -13.96
N GLY A 259 -86.31 70.27 -14.09
CA GLY A 259 -87.21 69.95 -12.97
C GLY A 259 -87.18 68.49 -12.47
N SER A 260 -86.42 67.57 -13.06
CA SER A 260 -86.57 66.12 -12.76
C SER A 260 -85.30 65.32 -12.43
N PHE A 261 -84.11 65.94 -12.35
CA PHE A 261 -82.88 65.21 -11.98
C PHE A 261 -82.03 65.95 -10.94
N TYR A 262 -81.48 65.21 -9.96
CA TYR A 262 -80.62 65.73 -8.89
C TYR A 262 -79.23 66.16 -9.43
N THR A 263 -78.69 67.25 -8.89
CA THR A 263 -77.41 67.84 -9.34
C THR A 263 -76.20 67.05 -8.86
N LYS A 264 -75.06 67.21 -9.56
CA LYS A 264 -73.76 66.55 -9.25
C LYS A 264 -73.36 66.62 -7.77
N THR A 265 -73.67 67.73 -7.11
CA THR A 265 -73.39 67.96 -5.68
C THR A 265 -74.07 66.95 -4.77
N VAL A 266 -75.28 66.49 -5.13
CA VAL A 266 -76.04 65.50 -4.36
C VAL A 266 -75.42 64.11 -4.48
N ILE A 267 -74.87 63.76 -5.65
CA ILE A 267 -74.22 62.47 -5.90
C ILE A 267 -72.90 62.36 -5.12
N ASP A 268 -72.10 63.43 -5.12
CA ASP A 268 -70.80 63.46 -4.43
C ASP A 268 -70.95 63.33 -2.89
N THR A 269 -72.11 63.70 -2.34
CA THR A 269 -72.40 63.57 -0.89
C THR A 269 -72.79 62.15 -0.50
N MET A 270 -73.35 61.33 -1.40
CA MET A 270 -73.83 59.97 -1.06
C MET A 270 -72.75 58.88 -1.12
N LEU A 271 -71.60 59.12 -1.76
CA LEU A 271 -70.60 58.06 -2.06
C LEU A 271 -69.31 58.08 -1.21
N GLY A 272 -69.17 59.01 -0.26
CA GLY A 272 -67.92 59.27 0.47
C GLY A 272 -67.44 58.21 1.49
N GLY A 273 -67.93 56.97 1.43
CA GLY A 273 -67.70 55.95 2.46
C GLY A 273 -66.92 54.69 2.07
N TYR A 274 -66.66 54.40 0.79
CA TYR A 274 -66.32 53.03 0.37
C TYR A 274 -64.92 52.77 -0.22
N ALA A 275 -64.01 53.74 -0.30
CA ALA A 275 -62.64 53.43 -0.74
C ALA A 275 -61.61 54.47 -0.27
N THR A 276 -60.86 54.16 0.80
CA THR A 276 -59.61 54.88 1.10
C THR A 276 -58.41 53.98 0.84
N THR A 277 -57.33 54.58 0.35
CA THR A 277 -56.07 53.93 -0.06
C THR A 277 -55.45 53.08 1.04
N GLY A 278 -55.73 53.38 2.32
CA GLY A 278 -55.26 52.63 3.48
C GLY A 278 -55.84 51.22 3.61
N THR A 279 -57.10 51.02 3.21
CA THR A 279 -57.75 49.70 3.28
C THR A 279 -57.20 48.76 2.20
N MET A 280 -56.89 49.30 1.01
CA MET A 280 -56.27 48.55 -0.09
C MET A 280 -54.82 48.17 0.24
N ASN A 281 -54.04 49.09 0.82
CA ASN A 281 -52.64 48.81 1.21
C ASN A 281 -52.52 47.74 2.31
N THR A 282 -53.52 47.64 3.20
CA THR A 282 -53.56 46.61 4.24
C THR A 282 -53.87 45.21 3.65
N ALA A 283 -54.66 45.13 2.57
CA ALA A 283 -54.92 43.86 1.88
C ALA A 283 -53.75 43.39 0.99
N LEU A 284 -52.92 44.32 0.51
CA LEU A 284 -51.77 44.04 -0.38
C LEU A 284 -50.45 43.71 0.37
N GLY A 285 -50.31 44.11 1.63
CA GLY A 285 -49.09 43.94 2.44
C GLY A 285 -48.92 42.59 3.15
N GLN A 286 -49.86 41.66 3.03
CA GLN A 286 -49.83 40.34 3.68
C GLN A 286 -49.36 39.25 2.70
N LYS A 287 -48.08 39.24 2.32
CA LYS A 287 -47.49 38.07 1.65
C LYS A 287 -46.80 37.18 2.68
N VAL A 288 -47.55 36.15 3.08
CA VAL A 288 -47.14 34.91 3.77
C VAL A 288 -46.91 35.00 5.28
N SER A 289 -47.97 35.24 6.03
CA SER A 289 -48.07 34.75 7.42
C SER A 289 -49.48 34.21 7.67
N LYS A 290 -49.78 33.03 7.10
CA LYS A 290 -50.87 32.17 7.57
C LYS A 290 -50.41 30.71 7.58
N ALA A 291 -50.84 29.98 8.60
CA ALA A 291 -50.59 28.54 8.70
C ALA A 291 -51.33 27.81 7.57
N GLY A 292 -50.62 27.02 6.76
CA GLY A 292 -51.21 26.18 5.71
C GLY A 292 -51.30 26.78 4.31
N ASP A 293 -50.67 27.92 4.03
CA ASP A 293 -50.62 28.46 2.67
C ASP A 293 -49.84 27.53 1.72
N THR A 294 -50.45 27.17 0.59
CA THR A 294 -49.80 26.40 -0.49
C THR A 294 -49.39 27.35 -1.61
N MET A 295 -48.09 27.46 -1.92
CA MET A 295 -47.65 28.19 -3.11
C MET A 295 -47.84 27.32 -4.34
N THR A 296 -48.42 27.89 -5.41
CA THR A 296 -48.46 27.25 -6.74
C THR A 296 -47.41 27.92 -7.63
N GLY A 297 -46.55 27.12 -8.27
CA GLY A 297 -45.42 27.60 -9.06
C GLY A 297 -44.06 27.52 -8.36
N ALA A 298 -43.00 27.97 -9.04
CA ALA A 298 -41.62 27.91 -8.53
C ALA A 298 -41.36 29.02 -7.51
N LEU A 299 -40.76 28.67 -6.36
CA LEU A 299 -40.21 29.63 -5.39
C LEU A 299 -38.77 29.96 -5.78
N ASN A 300 -38.50 31.20 -6.17
CA ASN A 300 -37.16 31.67 -6.51
C ASN A 300 -36.60 32.55 -5.37
N ILE A 301 -35.57 32.07 -4.66
CA ILE A 301 -34.91 32.81 -3.57
C ILE A 301 -33.67 33.51 -4.14
N VAL A 302 -33.77 34.83 -4.37
CA VAL A 302 -32.69 35.63 -4.96
C VAL A 302 -32.09 36.54 -3.89
N PRO A 303 -30.80 36.41 -3.54
CA PRO A 303 -30.19 37.25 -2.54
C PRO A 303 -29.72 38.58 -3.17
N PRO A 304 -29.85 39.71 -2.46
CA PRO A 304 -29.30 40.99 -2.93
C PRO A 304 -27.77 41.07 -2.81
N SER A 305 -27.15 40.27 -1.92
CA SER A 305 -25.71 39.97 -1.91
C SER A 305 -25.42 38.76 -1.00
N ASN A 306 -24.28 38.11 -1.19
CA ASN A 306 -23.74 36.98 -0.41
C ASN A 306 -24.38 35.60 -0.65
N ALA A 307 -25.53 35.30 -0.06
CA ALA A 307 -26.12 33.96 -0.10
C ALA A 307 -27.66 33.99 -0.01
N ALA A 308 -28.31 33.20 -0.88
CA ALA A 308 -29.74 32.92 -0.74
C ALA A 308 -29.90 31.78 0.27
N ILE A 309 -30.61 32.05 1.36
CA ILE A 309 -30.82 31.09 2.44
C ILE A 309 -32.31 30.79 2.55
N LEU A 310 -32.66 29.50 2.51
CA LEU A 310 -33.94 29.01 3.01
C LEU A 310 -33.76 28.68 4.49
N GLU A 311 -34.33 29.51 5.37
CA GLU A 311 -34.20 29.34 6.81
C GLU A 311 -35.42 28.64 7.41
N LEU A 312 -35.21 27.46 7.99
CA LEU A 312 -36.24 26.67 8.67
C LEU A 312 -35.96 26.67 10.17
N ARG A 313 -36.87 27.24 10.96
CA ARG A 313 -36.79 27.24 12.44
C ARG A 313 -37.98 26.50 13.02
N ALA A 314 -37.70 25.45 13.78
CA ALA A 314 -38.68 24.80 14.64
C ALA A 314 -38.59 25.38 16.06
N VAL A 315 -39.65 25.23 16.85
CA VAL A 315 -39.61 25.51 18.29
C VAL A 315 -38.66 24.54 19.00
N ALA A 316 -38.24 24.86 20.22
CA ALA A 316 -37.37 23.98 21.00
C ALA A 316 -37.99 22.56 21.11
N ASN A 317 -37.16 21.53 20.93
CA ASN A 317 -37.57 20.12 20.90
C ASN A 317 -38.52 19.73 19.75
N ALA A 318 -38.53 20.48 18.65
CA ALA A 318 -39.18 20.09 17.41
C ALA A 318 -38.18 19.93 16.26
N ALA A 319 -38.55 19.12 15.26
CA ALA A 319 -37.72 18.87 14.09
C ALA A 319 -37.98 19.91 13.00
N CYS A 320 -36.93 20.27 12.25
CA CYS A 320 -37.08 20.92 10.96
C CYS A 320 -37.14 19.84 9.87
N ILE A 321 -38.18 19.90 9.02
CA ILE A 321 -38.50 18.83 8.07
C ILE A 321 -38.72 19.42 6.67
N ILE A 322 -38.19 18.74 5.66
CA ILE A 322 -38.55 18.93 4.26
C ILE A 322 -39.10 17.61 3.73
N ASP A 323 -40.39 17.60 3.39
CA ASP A 323 -41.10 16.43 2.88
C ASP A 323 -41.24 16.48 1.36
N PHE A 324 -40.86 15.38 0.72
CA PHE A 324 -41.04 15.13 -0.70
C PHE A 324 -42.07 14.02 -0.85
N SER A 325 -43.32 14.41 -1.10
CA SER A 325 -44.43 13.48 -1.32
C SER A 325 -44.98 13.67 -2.73
N PRO A 326 -45.11 12.61 -3.55
CA PRO A 326 -45.92 12.69 -4.74
C PRO A 326 -47.39 12.91 -4.33
N ASN A 327 -48.06 13.85 -5.00
CA ASN A 327 -49.47 14.25 -4.86
C ASN A 327 -50.35 13.42 -3.90
N GLY A 328 -50.57 13.92 -2.69
CA GLY A 328 -51.78 13.65 -1.91
C GLY A 328 -51.99 12.23 -1.36
N TYR A 329 -50.96 11.38 -1.29
CA TYR A 329 -51.10 10.08 -0.62
C TYR A 329 -51.32 10.27 0.90
N THR A 330 -52.36 9.62 1.43
CA THR A 330 -52.60 9.45 2.86
C THR A 330 -51.63 8.39 3.40
N GLY A 331 -50.38 8.79 3.63
CA GLY A 331 -49.29 7.96 4.13
C GLY A 331 -47.98 8.76 4.16
N ASP A 332 -47.04 8.34 5.00
CA ASP A 332 -45.77 9.04 5.22
C ASP A 332 -45.01 9.29 3.89
N TYR A 333 -44.41 10.47 3.83
CA TYR A 333 -43.50 11.00 2.80
C TYR A 333 -42.69 9.96 1.99
N ASN A 334 -42.53 10.21 0.69
CA ASN A 334 -41.69 9.37 -0.16
C ASN A 334 -40.21 9.57 0.17
N TRP A 335 -39.75 10.82 0.23
CA TRP A 335 -38.46 11.19 0.80
C TRP A 335 -38.62 12.27 1.85
N ARG A 336 -37.81 12.22 2.91
CA ARG A 336 -37.77 13.26 3.94
C ARG A 336 -36.33 13.58 4.30
N VAL A 337 -36.06 14.86 4.47
CA VAL A 337 -34.86 15.37 5.12
C VAL A 337 -35.28 15.96 6.47
N GLN A 338 -34.62 15.53 7.54
CA GLN A 338 -35.00 15.92 8.89
C GLN A 338 -33.78 16.22 9.75
N ALA A 339 -33.79 17.38 10.40
CA ALA A 339 -32.94 17.64 11.56
C ALA A 339 -33.71 17.20 12.81
N GLN A 340 -33.15 16.25 13.57
CA GLN A 340 -33.85 15.64 14.70
C GLN A 340 -34.01 16.63 15.87
N PRO A 341 -35.10 16.52 16.67
CA PRO A 341 -35.36 17.40 17.81
C PRO A 341 -34.29 17.39 18.90
N ASN A 342 -33.46 16.34 18.93
CA ASN A 342 -32.39 16.15 19.90
C ASN A 342 -31.10 16.94 19.56
N ASN A 343 -31.10 17.75 18.51
CA ASN A 343 -29.96 18.52 18.01
C ASN A 343 -28.70 17.68 17.71
N ASN A 344 -28.87 16.37 17.54
CA ASN A 344 -27.76 15.44 17.48
C ASN A 344 -27.61 14.78 16.10
N GLU A 345 -28.68 14.76 15.30
CA GLU A 345 -28.81 13.91 14.12
C GLU A 345 -29.45 14.67 12.95
N PHE A 346 -28.89 14.45 11.76
CA PHE A 346 -29.46 14.82 10.46
C PHE A 346 -29.74 13.56 9.66
N ASP A 347 -30.99 13.37 9.26
CA ASP A 347 -31.50 12.14 8.67
C ASP A 347 -32.08 12.34 7.27
N VAL A 348 -31.83 11.36 6.40
CA VAL A 348 -32.49 11.20 5.11
C VAL A 348 -33.27 9.89 5.11
N PHE A 349 -34.57 9.99 4.89
CA PHE A 349 -35.51 8.87 4.89
C PHE A 349 -36.06 8.62 3.50
N HIS A 350 -36.40 7.36 3.25
CA HIS A 350 -37.22 6.96 2.11
C HIS A 350 -38.30 5.98 2.58
N ASN A 351 -39.57 6.35 2.39
CA ASN A 351 -40.74 5.56 2.79
C ASN A 351 -40.68 5.13 4.28
N GLY A 352 -40.52 6.11 5.17
CA GLY A 352 -40.42 5.89 6.63
C GLY A 352 -39.14 5.20 7.13
N THR A 353 -38.24 4.77 6.25
CA THR A 353 -37.00 4.07 6.62
C THR A 353 -35.79 4.99 6.48
N HIS A 354 -34.92 5.04 7.50
CA HIS A 354 -33.65 5.75 7.41
C HIS A 354 -32.78 5.16 6.30
N ARG A 355 -32.23 6.01 5.43
CA ARG A 355 -31.26 5.60 4.39
C ARG A 355 -29.86 6.03 4.73
N PHE A 356 -29.75 7.23 5.28
CA PHE A 356 -28.50 7.88 5.59
C PHE A 356 -28.68 8.81 6.80
N ARG A 357 -27.69 8.84 7.68
CA ARG A 357 -27.69 9.67 8.88
C ARG A 357 -26.29 10.21 9.15
N ILE A 358 -26.23 11.47 9.57
CA ILE A 358 -25.02 12.10 10.11
C ILE A 358 -25.31 12.54 11.53
N ARG A 359 -24.39 12.29 12.45
CA ARG A 359 -24.42 12.85 13.82
C ARG A 359 -23.51 14.06 13.95
N ASN A 360 -23.75 14.88 14.98
CA ASN A 360 -22.92 16.04 15.32
C ASN A 360 -21.46 15.70 15.68
N ASP A 361 -21.20 14.44 16.06
CA ASP A 361 -19.87 13.88 16.31
C ASP A 361 -19.16 13.41 15.02
N GLY A 362 -19.78 13.62 13.85
CA GLY A 362 -19.23 13.28 12.54
C GLY A 362 -19.45 11.84 12.11
N HIS A 363 -20.12 11.02 12.93
CA HIS A 363 -20.43 9.64 12.57
C HIS A 363 -21.47 9.57 11.45
N ILE A 364 -21.22 8.69 10.49
CA ILE A 364 -22.09 8.43 9.35
C ILE A 364 -22.67 7.02 9.47
N TRP A 365 -23.99 6.93 9.33
CA TRP A 365 -24.73 5.68 9.28
C TRP A 365 -25.38 5.51 7.91
N ALA A 366 -25.30 4.31 7.37
CA ALA A 366 -25.94 3.93 6.12
C ALA A 366 -26.80 2.69 6.33
N SER A 367 -28.02 2.70 5.78
CA SER A 367 -29.01 1.62 5.98
C SER A 367 -28.51 0.19 5.72
N ALA A 368 -27.70 -0.01 4.69
CA ALA A 368 -27.17 -1.33 4.35
C ALA A 368 -26.02 -1.78 5.29
N TYR A 369 -25.35 -0.83 5.95
CA TYR A 369 -24.08 -1.08 6.61
C TYR A 369 -24.08 -0.73 8.11
N GLY A 370 -25.10 -0.07 8.63
CA GLY A 370 -25.08 0.45 9.99
C GLY A 370 -24.12 1.64 10.12
N TRP A 371 -23.51 1.81 11.30
CA TRP A 371 -22.47 2.81 11.52
C TRP A 371 -21.21 2.45 10.73
N LEU A 372 -20.78 3.34 9.85
CA LEU A 372 -19.59 3.10 9.02
C LEU A 372 -18.32 3.00 9.87
N SER A 373 -18.24 3.74 10.98
CA SER A 373 -17.17 3.60 11.97
C SER A 373 -17.03 2.17 12.49
N ASP A 374 -18.14 1.53 12.83
CA ASP A 374 -18.12 0.17 13.37
C ASP A 374 -17.72 -0.84 12.29
N ARG A 375 -18.11 -0.59 11.03
CA ARG A 375 -17.73 -1.43 9.89
C ARG A 375 -16.26 -1.29 9.52
N PHE A 376 -15.74 -0.06 9.50
CA PHE A 376 -14.31 0.16 9.29
C PHE A 376 -13.50 -0.47 10.42
N SER A 377 -13.90 -0.29 11.68
CA SER A 377 -13.29 -0.94 12.84
C SER A 377 -13.30 -2.47 12.73
N ALA A 378 -14.44 -3.07 12.37
CA ALA A 378 -14.58 -4.52 12.18
C ALA A 378 -13.75 -5.09 11.00
N LYS A 379 -13.31 -4.23 10.07
CA LYS A 379 -12.42 -4.60 8.95
C LYS A 379 -10.96 -4.21 9.20
N GLY A 380 -10.61 -3.85 10.44
CA GLY A 380 -9.25 -3.46 10.83
C GLY A 380 -8.87 -2.03 10.48
N GLY A 381 -9.81 -1.25 9.92
CA GLY A 381 -9.66 0.18 9.77
C GLY A 381 -9.68 0.87 11.13
N ARG A 382 -8.97 2.00 11.25
CA ARG A 382 -8.89 2.81 12.48
C ARG A 382 -9.64 4.13 12.26
N PRO A 383 -10.98 4.12 12.28
CA PRO A 383 -11.80 5.28 11.92
C PRO A 383 -11.78 6.37 12.98
N TYR A 384 -11.39 6.03 14.21
CA TYR A 384 -11.23 6.98 15.30
C TYR A 384 -9.82 7.60 15.27
N HIS A 385 -9.73 8.85 15.69
CA HIS A 385 -8.44 9.44 16.04
C HIS A 385 -8.00 8.84 17.38
N ASP A 386 -7.29 7.71 17.34
CA ASP A 386 -6.63 7.11 18.50
C ASP A 386 -5.40 7.94 18.94
N GLY A 387 -5.56 9.26 19.07
CA GLY A 387 -4.57 10.16 19.67
C GLY A 387 -4.48 10.00 21.19
N GLY A 388 -4.86 8.83 21.71
CA GLY A 388 -4.74 8.50 23.13
C GLY A 388 -3.26 8.42 23.48
N LEU A 389 -2.77 9.46 24.15
CA LEU A 389 -1.45 9.47 24.76
C LEU A 389 -1.29 8.22 25.63
N TRP A 390 -0.45 7.28 25.19
CA TRP A 390 -0.19 6.06 25.95
C TRP A 390 0.97 6.33 26.91
N GLU A 391 0.69 6.30 28.21
CA GLU A 391 1.71 6.35 29.26
C GLU A 391 2.13 4.92 29.61
N PHE A 392 3.42 4.60 29.44
CA PHE A 392 3.94 3.27 29.71
C PHE A 392 5.33 3.36 30.32
N GLY A 393 5.61 2.45 31.27
CA GLY A 393 6.91 2.34 31.92
C GLY A 393 7.29 3.53 32.81
N SER A 394 8.07 3.25 33.84
CA SER A 394 8.78 4.26 34.62
C SER A 394 10.28 4.12 34.34
N ILE A 395 10.94 5.21 33.95
CA ILE A 395 12.41 5.29 34.05
C ILE A 395 12.70 5.60 35.52
N ASP A 396 13.00 4.56 36.30
CA ASP A 396 13.46 4.67 37.68
C ASP A 396 14.95 4.28 37.72
N PRO A 397 15.87 5.21 38.02
CA PRO A 397 17.30 4.90 38.09
C PRO A 397 17.69 4.03 39.30
N GLN A 398 16.76 3.71 40.22
CA GLN A 398 17.03 2.98 41.46
C GLN A 398 16.39 1.58 41.54
N TYR A 399 15.62 1.14 40.53
CA TYR A 399 14.93 -0.16 40.54
C TYR A 399 15.33 -1.05 39.36
N ALA A 400 15.68 -2.30 39.67
CA ALA A 400 16.25 -3.29 38.76
C ALA A 400 15.44 -3.53 37.47
N ASP A 401 16.15 -3.56 36.33
CA ASP A 401 15.83 -4.22 35.05
C ASP A 401 14.36 -4.23 34.61
N ARG A 402 13.76 -3.05 34.42
CA ARG A 402 12.52 -2.93 33.63
C ARG A 402 12.80 -2.23 32.32
N SER A 403 12.89 -3.00 31.22
CA SER A 403 12.85 -2.45 29.87
C SER A 403 11.47 -1.83 29.61
N ALA A 404 11.42 -0.54 29.30
CA ALA A 404 10.21 0.18 28.94
C ALA A 404 10.29 0.59 27.47
N ASP A 405 9.86 -0.32 26.58
CA ASP A 405 9.90 -0.10 25.14
C ASP A 405 8.52 0.33 24.62
N ALA A 406 8.49 1.35 23.77
CA ALA A 406 7.32 1.60 22.94
C ALA A 406 7.27 0.49 21.88
N PRO A 407 6.28 -0.41 21.88
CA PRO A 407 6.19 -1.44 20.85
C PRO A 407 5.85 -0.76 19.52
N SER A 408 6.32 -1.34 18.41
CA SER A 408 5.90 -0.89 17.08
C SER A 408 4.36 -0.96 16.99
N PRO A 409 3.66 0.10 16.53
CA PRO A 409 4.18 1.26 15.79
C PRO A 409 4.05 2.59 16.59
N TYR A 410 4.30 2.54 17.90
CA TYR A 410 4.26 3.72 18.77
C TYR A 410 5.59 4.47 18.74
N VAL A 411 5.52 5.80 18.71
CA VAL A 411 6.65 6.72 18.79
C VAL A 411 6.54 7.57 20.04
N LEU A 412 7.65 7.72 20.75
CA LEU A 412 7.73 8.54 21.95
C LEU A 412 7.50 10.02 21.61
N VAL A 413 6.58 10.66 22.33
CA VAL A 413 6.22 12.08 22.14
C VAL A 413 6.55 12.96 23.34
N GLY A 414 6.90 12.37 24.48
CA GLY A 414 7.28 13.15 25.64
C GLY A 414 7.52 12.34 26.90
N LEU A 415 7.89 13.08 27.95
CA LEU A 415 8.13 12.59 29.30
C LEU A 415 7.21 13.32 30.27
N ARG A 416 6.73 12.64 31.32
CA ARG A 416 6.10 13.31 32.47
C ARG A 416 6.70 12.79 33.78
N ALA A 417 7.24 13.70 34.57
CA ALA A 417 7.58 13.43 35.97
C ALA A 417 6.32 13.51 36.84
N SER A 418 6.15 12.54 37.75
CA SER A 418 5.10 12.61 38.76
C SER A 418 5.55 13.48 39.93
N ARG A 419 4.70 14.41 40.38
CA ARG A 419 5.03 15.25 41.54
C ARG A 419 5.13 14.39 42.80
N GLY A 420 6.27 14.48 43.51
CA GLY A 420 6.50 13.73 44.75
C GLY A 420 6.99 12.29 44.56
N SER A 421 7.43 11.92 43.36
CA SER A 421 8.06 10.62 43.07
C SER A 421 9.30 10.82 42.20
N ASN A 422 10.28 9.91 42.29
CA ASN A 422 11.46 9.87 41.42
C ASN A 422 11.16 9.21 40.06
N ILE A 423 9.89 8.92 39.76
CA ILE A 423 9.46 8.22 38.55
C ILE A 423 9.20 9.21 37.41
N VAL A 424 9.82 8.94 36.27
CA VAL A 424 9.51 9.57 34.97
C VAL A 424 8.77 8.58 34.09
N TYR A 425 7.57 8.96 33.63
CA TYR A 425 6.79 8.17 32.68
C TYR A 425 7.12 8.55 31.24
N LEU A 426 7.27 7.54 30.39
CA LEU A 426 7.37 7.70 28.94
C LEU A 426 5.96 7.81 28.33
N ARG A 427 5.81 8.69 27.33
CA ARG A 427 4.55 8.92 26.63
C ARG A 427 4.74 8.67 25.15
N ALA A 428 3.94 7.79 24.55
CA ALA A 428 3.98 7.55 23.11
C ALA A 428 2.63 7.76 22.45
N ILE A 429 2.67 8.07 21.16
CA ILE A 429 1.51 8.02 20.27
C ILE A 429 1.79 7.05 19.15
N GLN A 430 0.75 6.45 18.61
CA GLN A 430 0.89 5.69 17.39
C GLN A 430 0.98 6.63 16.19
N LEU A 431 2.07 6.58 15.42
CA LEU A 431 2.10 7.29 14.14
C LEU A 431 1.25 6.53 13.13
N ARG A 432 0.41 7.25 12.38
CA ARG A 432 -0.22 6.68 11.19
C ARG A 432 0.85 6.61 10.11
N ASN A 433 1.16 5.41 9.61
CA ASN A 433 1.75 5.30 8.28
C ASN A 433 0.71 5.87 7.31
N ASN A 434 1.05 7.00 6.67
CA ASN A 434 0.39 7.38 5.43
C ASN A 434 0.95 6.43 4.36
N ASP A 435 0.28 5.29 4.19
CA ASP A 435 0.34 4.56 2.92
C ASP A 435 -0.59 5.24 1.91
#